data_AF-A0A9W4U6A4-F1
#
_entry.id   AF-A0A9W4U6A4-F1
#
_cell.length_a   1.000
_cell.length_b   1.000
_cell.length_c   1.000
_cell.angle_alpha   90.00
_cell.angle_beta   90.00
_cell.angle_gamma   90.00
#
_symmetry.space_group_name_H-M   'P 1'
#
loop_
_entity.id
_entity.type
_entity.pdbx_description
1 polymer ?
#
loop_
_entity_poly.entity_id
_entity_poly.type
_entity_poly.pdbx_seq_one_letter_code
_entity_poly.pdbx_strand_id
1 'polypeptide(L)'
;MLRSDIPANDPFWDVDPHHPAITMPTRWQFCLFVDDNCLRSLDHPDLIMGPYVKILTTDWKGDRTTTTAEGWEDGETDNEHEDVGWMYMEAIDCIEMYRNLIDPSSWTDPYYSRPYKGFIP
;
A
#
# COMPACT_ATOMS: atom_id res chain seq x y z
N MET A 1 -9.81 -14.20 -9.52
CA MET A 1 -8.45 -14.70 -9.20
C MET A 1 -8.34 -14.64 -7.69
N LEU A 2 -8.15 -15.79 -7.03
CA LEU A 2 -8.07 -15.84 -5.57
C LEU A 2 -6.67 -15.38 -5.14
N ARG A 3 -6.53 -14.82 -3.94
CA ARG A 3 -5.24 -14.35 -3.38
C ARG A 3 -4.17 -15.45 -3.32
N SER A 4 -4.61 -16.71 -3.20
CA SER A 4 -3.78 -17.92 -3.28
C SER A 4 -3.14 -18.15 -4.64
N ASP A 5 -3.66 -17.50 -5.69
CA ASP A 5 -3.16 -17.65 -7.06
C ASP A 5 -2.08 -16.62 -7.38
N ILE A 6 -1.80 -15.69 -6.45
CA ILE A 6 -0.71 -14.73 -6.56
C ILE A 6 0.55 -15.43 -6.02
N PRO A 7 1.57 -15.67 -6.86
CA PRO A 7 2.77 -16.41 -6.46
C PRO A 7 3.53 -15.79 -5.28
N ALA A 8 3.24 -14.56 -4.86
CA ALA A 8 3.85 -13.95 -3.68
C ALA A 8 3.25 -14.43 -2.33
N ASN A 9 2.08 -15.09 -2.31
CA ASN A 9 1.23 -15.22 -1.10
C ASN A 9 1.05 -16.63 -0.51
N ASP A 10 1.82 -17.62 -0.95
CA ASP A 10 1.76 -19.02 -0.52
C ASP A 10 2.73 -19.29 0.67
N PRO A 11 2.26 -19.94 1.74
CA PRO A 11 3.02 -20.09 2.97
C PRO A 11 4.21 -21.07 2.87
N PHE A 12 4.39 -21.78 1.76
CA PHE A 12 5.55 -22.67 1.51
C PHE A 12 6.75 -21.98 0.84
N TRP A 13 6.70 -20.65 0.64
CA TRP A 13 7.66 -19.86 -0.18
C TRP A 13 9.04 -19.55 0.44
N ASP A 14 9.27 -19.79 1.73
CA ASP A 14 10.50 -19.35 2.43
C ASP A 14 11.80 -20.09 2.02
N VAL A 15 11.77 -20.96 1.00
CA VAL A 15 12.88 -21.90 0.72
C VAL A 15 13.49 -21.78 -0.68
N ASP A 16 12.93 -20.99 -1.62
CA ASP A 16 13.46 -20.91 -2.99
C ASP A 16 14.16 -19.56 -3.32
N PRO A 17 15.50 -19.53 -3.39
CA PRO A 17 16.26 -18.33 -3.78
C PRO A 17 16.05 -17.91 -5.25
N HIS A 18 15.33 -18.69 -6.07
CA HIS A 18 14.97 -18.35 -7.44
C HIS A 18 13.53 -17.85 -7.60
N HIS A 19 12.86 -17.51 -6.49
CA HIS A 19 11.47 -17.07 -6.53
C HIS A 19 11.29 -15.79 -7.37
N PRO A 20 10.24 -15.70 -8.21
CA PRO A 20 9.94 -14.49 -8.98
C PRO A 20 9.86 -13.25 -8.10
N ALA A 21 9.28 -13.28 -6.90
CA ALA A 21 9.23 -12.07 -6.05
C ALA A 21 10.62 -11.51 -5.66
N ILE A 22 11.67 -12.36 -5.65
CA ILE A 22 13.07 -11.98 -5.38
C ILE A 22 13.75 -11.45 -6.66
N THR A 23 13.34 -11.93 -7.84
CA THR A 23 13.93 -11.60 -9.15
C THR A 23 13.08 -10.64 -10.00
N MET A 24 11.86 -10.33 -9.56
CA MET A 24 10.91 -9.49 -10.26
C MET A 24 11.31 -8.04 -10.04
N PRO A 25 11.23 -7.21 -11.09
CA PRO A 25 11.38 -5.78 -10.94
C PRO A 25 10.43 -5.25 -9.87
N THR A 26 10.86 -4.28 -9.09
CA THR A 26 10.18 -3.78 -7.88
C THR A 26 8.71 -3.37 -8.12
N ARG A 27 8.35 -3.02 -9.36
CA ARG A 27 6.95 -2.81 -9.81
C ARG A 27 6.00 -3.99 -9.55
N TRP A 28 6.50 -5.21 -9.32
CA TRP A 28 5.67 -6.39 -9.03
C TRP A 28 5.57 -6.68 -7.53
N GLN A 29 6.25 -5.90 -6.68
CA GLN A 29 6.17 -6.00 -5.22
C GLN A 29 5.03 -5.16 -4.65
N PHE A 30 4.32 -4.40 -5.49
CA PHE A 30 3.21 -3.53 -5.10
C PHE A 30 1.93 -3.87 -5.87
N CYS A 31 0.80 -3.61 -5.24
CA CYS A 31 -0.52 -3.77 -5.83
C CYS A 31 -1.35 -2.49 -5.63
N LEU A 32 -2.17 -2.16 -6.63
CA LEU A 32 -3.19 -1.13 -6.50
C LEU A 32 -4.50 -1.74 -6.02
N PHE A 33 -5.17 -1.05 -5.11
CA PHE A 33 -6.47 -1.42 -4.56
C PHE A 33 -7.38 -0.21 -4.47
N VAL A 34 -8.68 -0.48 -4.52
CA VAL A 34 -9.73 0.53 -4.38
C VAL A 34 -10.66 0.03 -3.29
N ASP A 35 -10.76 0.81 -2.21
CA ASP A 35 -11.69 0.56 -1.10
C ASP A 35 -12.77 1.65 -1.01
N ASP A 36 -13.64 1.55 -0.01
CA ASP A 36 -14.73 2.50 0.21
C ASP A 36 -14.23 3.94 0.37
N ASN A 37 -13.04 4.17 0.92
CA ASN A 37 -12.48 5.51 1.08
C ASN A 37 -12.01 6.05 -0.27
N CYS A 38 -11.37 5.22 -1.11
CA CYS A 38 -11.07 5.59 -2.50
C CYS A 38 -12.33 5.94 -3.30
N LEU A 39 -13.45 5.24 -3.06
CA LEU A 39 -14.71 5.56 -3.74
C LEU A 39 -15.33 6.87 -3.23
N ARG A 40 -15.26 7.13 -1.92
CA ARG A 40 -15.73 8.40 -1.32
C ARG A 40 -14.94 9.60 -1.80
N SER A 41 -13.67 9.42 -2.19
CA SER A 41 -12.87 10.53 -2.75
C SER A 41 -13.56 11.13 -3.98
N LEU A 42 -14.26 10.33 -4.79
CA LEU A 42 -14.93 10.83 -6.01
C LEU A 42 -15.96 11.93 -5.74
N ASP A 43 -16.49 12.00 -4.53
CA ASP A 43 -17.45 13.01 -4.12
C ASP A 43 -16.79 14.32 -3.65
N HIS A 44 -15.44 14.37 -3.54
CA HIS A 44 -14.72 15.58 -3.16
C HIS A 44 -14.60 16.56 -4.34
N PRO A 45 -15.24 17.74 -4.24
CA PRO A 45 -15.25 18.72 -5.33
C PRO A 45 -13.88 19.37 -5.60
N ASP A 46 -12.94 19.21 -4.65
CA ASP A 46 -11.61 19.82 -4.67
C ASP A 46 -10.53 18.89 -5.23
N LEU A 47 -10.88 17.69 -5.72
CA LEU A 47 -9.93 16.80 -6.40
C LEU A 47 -9.55 17.38 -7.77
N ILE A 48 -8.53 18.23 -7.78
CA ILE A 48 -7.97 18.82 -9.00
C ILE A 48 -7.27 17.75 -9.86
N MET A 49 -6.77 16.69 -9.23
CA MET A 49 -5.78 15.76 -9.80
C MET A 49 -6.30 14.32 -10.00
N GLY A 50 -7.50 13.98 -9.49
CA GLY A 50 -8.17 12.70 -9.73
C GLY A 50 -8.54 11.93 -8.45
N PRO A 51 -9.22 10.78 -8.55
CA PRO A 51 -9.58 9.97 -7.38
C PRO A 51 -8.35 9.40 -6.71
N TYR A 52 -8.48 9.05 -5.43
CA TYR A 52 -7.43 8.33 -4.73
C TYR A 52 -7.50 6.82 -4.98
N VAL A 53 -6.33 6.19 -4.90
CA VAL A 53 -6.15 4.75 -4.88
C VAL A 53 -5.28 4.36 -3.71
N LYS A 54 -5.37 3.10 -3.27
CA LYS A 54 -4.48 2.54 -2.26
C LYS A 54 -3.38 1.72 -2.93
N ILE A 55 -2.13 1.97 -2.57
CA ILE A 55 -1.00 1.10 -2.93
C ILE A 55 -0.63 0.24 -1.73
N LEU A 56 -0.41 -1.04 -1.96
CA LEU A 56 -0.06 -2.02 -0.93
C LEU A 56 1.20 -2.75 -1.32
N THR A 57 2.00 -3.13 -0.33
CA THR A 57 3.06 -4.12 -0.50
C THR A 57 2.43 -5.51 -0.73
N THR A 58 3.08 -6.34 -1.54
CA THR A 58 2.58 -7.68 -1.88
C THR A 58 2.61 -8.65 -0.71
N ASP A 59 3.47 -8.41 0.26
CA ASP A 59 3.54 -9.14 1.54
C ASP A 59 2.52 -8.64 2.58
N TRP A 60 1.70 -7.62 2.24
CA TRP A 60 0.66 -7.12 3.13
C TRP A 60 -0.36 -8.22 3.47
N LYS A 61 -0.33 -8.65 4.73
CA LYS A 61 -1.29 -9.58 5.30
C LYS A 61 -2.45 -8.76 5.83
N GLY A 62 -3.63 -8.92 5.21
CA GLY A 62 -4.82 -8.13 5.55
C GLY A 62 -5.38 -8.31 6.97
N ASP A 63 -4.70 -9.09 7.81
CA ASP A 63 -4.99 -9.21 9.23
C ASP A 63 -4.25 -8.08 9.97
N ARG A 64 -5.01 -7.01 10.20
CA ARG A 64 -4.63 -5.83 10.98
C ARG A 64 -4.16 -6.22 12.38
N THR A 65 -3.31 -5.38 12.94
CA THR A 65 -2.92 -5.43 14.34
C THR A 65 -4.15 -5.38 15.25
N THR A 66 -4.24 -6.29 16.23
CA THR A 66 -5.37 -6.37 17.16
C THR A 66 -5.58 -5.11 18.00
N THR A 67 -4.56 -4.26 18.07
CA THR A 67 -4.54 -2.99 18.78
C THR A 67 -4.05 -1.91 17.84
N THR A 68 -4.96 -1.05 17.38
CA THR A 68 -4.61 0.13 16.56
C THR A 68 -4.39 1.33 17.47
N ALA A 69 -3.34 2.11 17.23
CA ALA A 69 -3.13 3.38 17.91
C ALA A 69 -4.32 4.34 17.69
N GLU A 70 -4.66 5.10 18.73
CA GLU A 70 -5.72 6.09 18.64
C GLU A 70 -5.27 7.25 17.73
N GLY A 71 -6.09 7.61 16.74
CA GLY A 71 -5.85 8.77 15.87
C GLY A 71 -5.41 8.45 14.44
N TRP A 72 -4.95 7.24 14.16
CA TRP A 72 -4.41 6.84 12.85
C TRP A 72 -5.15 5.63 12.25
N GLU A 73 -5.15 5.53 10.92
CA GLU A 73 -5.63 4.33 10.23
C GLU A 73 -4.56 3.23 10.28
N ASP A 74 -4.87 2.09 10.93
CA ASP A 74 -4.07 0.85 11.05
C ASP A 74 -2.67 0.97 11.61
N GLY A 75 -2.18 0.10 12.50
CA GLY A 75 -0.81 0.21 13.06
C GLY A 75 -0.81 0.46 14.56
N GLU A 76 0.28 0.09 15.23
CA GLU A 76 0.36 -0.11 16.68
C GLU A 76 0.81 1.13 17.45
N THR A 77 1.42 2.09 16.76
CA THR A 77 2.08 3.24 17.38
C THR A 77 1.47 4.57 16.95
N ASP A 78 1.78 5.62 17.70
CA ASP A 78 1.45 7.01 17.36
C ASP A 78 2.47 7.63 16.38
N ASN A 79 3.28 6.79 15.69
CA ASN A 79 4.21 7.26 14.68
C ASN A 79 3.46 7.42 13.34
N GLU A 80 3.42 8.65 12.83
CA GLU A 80 2.83 9.00 11.53
C GLU A 80 3.56 8.36 10.34
N HIS A 81 4.81 7.92 10.55
CA HIS A 81 5.64 7.21 9.58
C HIS A 81 5.75 5.70 9.87
N GLU A 82 4.88 5.13 10.70
CA GLU A 82 4.81 3.68 10.87
C GLU A 82 4.37 3.02 9.57
N ASP A 83 5.21 2.17 8.99
CA ASP A 83 4.88 1.38 7.80
C ASP A 83 3.82 0.33 8.12
N VAL A 84 2.63 0.51 7.57
CA VAL A 84 1.47 -0.38 7.73
C VAL A 84 1.25 -1.23 6.48
N GLY A 85 2.22 -1.24 5.56
CA GLY A 85 2.21 -1.98 4.30
C GLY A 85 1.27 -1.41 3.24
N TRP A 86 0.71 -0.21 3.46
CA TRP A 86 -0.11 0.48 2.48
C TRP A 86 -0.13 2.00 2.69
N MET A 87 -0.43 2.75 1.63
CA MET A 87 -0.73 4.19 1.69
C MET A 87 -1.74 4.60 0.61
N TYR A 88 -2.41 5.74 0.79
CA TYR A 88 -3.21 6.36 -0.28
C TYR A 88 -2.35 7.25 -1.15
N MET A 89 -2.67 7.34 -2.44
CA MET A 89 -2.12 8.33 -3.37
C MET A 89 -3.18 8.72 -4.40
N GLU A 90 -3.02 9.86 -5.06
CA GLU A 90 -3.89 10.20 -6.18
C GLU A 90 -3.61 9.25 -7.35
N ALA A 91 -4.66 8.89 -8.10
CA ALA A 91 -4.52 7.97 -9.23
C ALA A 91 -3.53 8.49 -10.30
N ILE A 92 -3.39 9.81 -10.42
CA ILE A 92 -2.45 10.42 -11.36
C ILE A 92 -0.98 10.16 -10.97
N ASP A 93 -0.70 10.02 -9.67
CA ASP A 93 0.65 9.80 -9.15
C ASP A 93 1.13 8.37 -9.32
N CYS A 94 0.27 7.44 -9.76
CA CYS A 94 0.63 6.03 -9.93
C CYS A 94 1.90 5.84 -10.77
N ILE A 95 2.04 6.59 -11.88
CA ILE A 95 3.19 6.42 -12.78
C ILE A 95 4.49 6.86 -12.10
N GLU A 96 4.45 7.97 -11.37
CA GLU A 96 5.62 8.50 -10.66
C GLU A 96 5.97 7.62 -9.46
N MET A 97 4.97 7.21 -8.69
CA MET A 97 5.14 6.28 -7.58
C MET A 97 5.82 4.98 -8.03
N TYR A 98 5.34 4.33 -9.10
CA TYR A 98 5.97 3.11 -9.60
C TYR A 98 7.37 3.32 -10.18
N ARG A 99 7.70 4.54 -10.66
CA ARG A 99 9.07 4.88 -11.08
C ARG A 99 10.00 4.99 -9.87
N ASN A 100 9.55 5.63 -8.80
CA ASN A 100 10.34 5.80 -7.57
C ASN A 100 10.55 4.46 -6.86
N LEU A 101 9.49 3.65 -6.79
CA LEU A 101 9.52 2.32 -6.21
C LEU A 101 10.39 1.33 -7.00
N ILE A 102 11.08 1.72 -8.07
CA ILE A 102 12.18 0.90 -8.61
C ILE A 102 13.26 0.69 -7.55
N ASP A 103 13.51 1.70 -6.70
CA ASP A 103 14.33 1.56 -5.50
C ASP A 103 13.43 1.19 -4.31
N PRO A 104 13.55 -0.02 -3.73
CA PRO A 104 12.74 -0.42 -2.58
C PRO A 104 12.85 0.52 -1.38
N SER A 105 13.99 1.21 -1.21
CA SER A 105 14.17 2.17 -0.10
C SER A 105 13.27 3.40 -0.21
N SER A 106 12.76 3.69 -1.41
CA SER A 106 11.83 4.80 -1.66
C SER A 106 10.43 4.57 -1.08
N TRP A 107 10.11 3.34 -0.66
CA TRP A 107 8.84 3.05 0.03
C TRP A 107 8.77 3.75 1.38
N THR A 108 9.82 3.66 2.21
CA THR A 108 9.81 4.15 3.60
C THR A 108 10.24 5.61 3.76
N ASP A 109 10.87 6.21 2.73
CA ASP A 109 11.41 7.58 2.76
C ASP A 109 11.55 8.08 1.31
N PRO A 110 10.98 9.23 0.86
CA PRO A 110 10.23 10.26 1.59
C PRO A 110 8.69 10.25 1.40
N TYR A 111 8.12 9.22 0.75
CA TYR A 111 6.74 9.29 0.25
C TYR A 111 5.67 8.69 1.16
N TYR A 112 6.08 7.96 2.19
CA TYR A 112 5.14 7.28 3.06
C TYR A 112 4.46 8.26 4.01
N SER A 113 3.13 8.32 3.94
CA SER A 113 2.31 9.07 4.90
C SER A 113 1.11 8.24 5.32
N ARG A 114 1.02 7.95 6.61
CA ARG A 114 -0.12 7.23 7.20
C ARG A 114 -1.29 8.20 7.39
N PRO A 115 -2.50 7.85 6.95
CA PRO A 115 -3.65 8.73 7.10
C PRO A 115 -4.19 8.72 8.53
N TYR A 116 -4.73 9.86 8.96
CA TYR A 116 -5.48 9.96 10.22
C TYR A 116 -6.76 9.13 10.17
N LYS A 117 -7.23 8.71 11.34
CA LYS A 117 -8.48 7.97 11.47
C LYS A 117 -9.66 8.78 10.91
N GLY A 118 -10.44 8.15 10.04
CA GLY A 118 -11.56 8.79 9.35
C GLY A 118 -11.13 9.75 8.23
N PHE A 119 -9.86 9.76 7.86
CA PHE A 119 -9.39 10.44 6.66
C PHE A 119 -10.15 9.90 5.45
N ILE A 120 -10.76 10.84 4.73
CA ILE A 120 -11.30 10.61 3.39
C ILE A 120 -10.26 11.22 2.46
N PRO A 121 -9.56 10.39 1.67
CA PRO A 121 -8.70 10.88 0.61
C PRO A 121 -9.50 11.76 -0.36
#